data_AF-A0A8X8XRQ8-F1
#
_entry.id   AF-A0A8X8XRQ8-F1
#
_cell.length_a   1.000
_cell.length_b   1.000
_cell.length_c   1.000
_cell.angle_alpha   90.00
_cell.angle_beta   90.00
_cell.angle_gamma   90.00
#
_symmetry.space_group_name_H-M   'P 1'
#
loop_
_entity.id
_entity.type
_entity.pdbx_description
1 polymer ?
#
loop_
_entity_poly.entity_id
_entity_poly.type
_entity_poly.pdbx_seq_one_letter_code
_entity_poly.pdbx_strand_id
1 'polypeptide(L)'
;MLPGACLLSNNTVRDNICHGEGKAWYTRGCPSSFGWLALVGLSLYILFFSPGMGTVPWIVNSEIYPLRFRGICGGIAATANWISNLIVAQFFLSLTETIGTSWTFLLFGVISVVALVFVLVCVPETKGLPIEEVEKMLEGRALQLKFWERSDTPKHNLQI
;
A
#
# COMPACT_ATOMS: atom_id res chain seq x y z
N MET A 1 -30.61 -0.75 16.99
CA MET A 1 -30.99 -1.79 16.02
C MET A 1 -29.75 -2.55 15.61
N LEU A 2 -29.80 -3.89 15.64
CA LEU A 2 -28.70 -4.75 15.21
C LEU A 2 -28.55 -4.70 13.67
N PRO A 3 -27.31 -4.66 13.14
CA PRO A 3 -27.10 -4.75 11.70
C PRO A 3 -27.53 -6.14 11.19
N GLY A 4 -28.43 -6.19 10.20
CA GLY A 4 -28.83 -7.43 9.52
C GLY A 4 -30.25 -7.95 9.80
N ALA A 5 -31.08 -7.24 10.57
CA ALA A 5 -32.49 -7.62 10.71
C ALA A 5 -33.26 -7.40 9.39
N CYS A 6 -33.84 -8.46 8.84
CA CYS A 6 -34.77 -8.37 7.70
C CYS A 6 -36.12 -7.85 8.21
N LEU A 7 -36.42 -6.59 7.93
CA LEU A 7 -37.74 -6.02 8.20
C LEU A 7 -38.69 -6.33 7.03
N LEU A 8 -39.89 -6.82 7.33
CA LEU A 8 -40.97 -6.89 6.36
C LEU A 8 -41.29 -5.47 5.87
N SER A 9 -41.13 -5.25 4.57
CA SER A 9 -41.44 -3.98 3.91
C SER A 9 -42.96 -3.78 3.91
N ASN A 10 -43.47 -3.15 4.96
CA ASN A 10 -44.87 -2.75 5.11
C ASN A 10 -44.93 -1.23 5.37
N ASN A 11 -46.02 -0.60 4.95
CA ASN A 11 -46.25 0.84 5.01
C ASN A 11 -46.13 1.39 6.45
N THR A 12 -46.58 0.61 7.43
CA THR A 12 -46.46 0.94 8.87
C THR A 12 -45.02 0.95 9.40
N VAL A 13 -44.15 0.09 8.86
CA VAL A 13 -42.72 0.03 9.23
C VAL A 13 -41.96 1.17 8.55
N ARG A 14 -42.30 1.47 7.30
CA ARG A 14 -41.74 2.57 6.51
C ARG A 14 -42.01 3.93 7.16
N ASP A 15 -43.24 4.18 7.62
CA ASP A 15 -43.62 5.50 8.13
C ASP A 15 -43.13 5.75 9.56
N ASN A 16 -43.14 4.75 10.45
CA ASN A 16 -42.78 4.95 11.87
C ASN A 16 -41.30 4.72 12.20
N ILE A 17 -40.59 3.86 11.45
CA ILE A 17 -39.19 3.49 11.77
C ILE A 17 -38.19 4.17 10.81
N CYS A 18 -38.53 4.33 9.53
CA CYS A 18 -37.60 4.92 8.55
C CYS A 18 -37.61 6.45 8.55
N HIS A 19 -38.72 7.10 8.92
CA HIS A 19 -38.79 8.56 9.06
C HIS A 19 -38.43 9.07 10.47
N GLY A 20 -38.30 8.15 11.45
CA GLY A 20 -38.17 8.48 12.87
C GLY A 20 -36.84 9.12 13.29
N GLU A 21 -35.71 8.85 12.64
CA GLU A 21 -34.44 9.51 12.97
C GLU A 21 -33.48 9.41 11.78
N GLY A 22 -33.36 10.47 10.97
CA GLY A 22 -32.18 10.85 10.16
C GLY A 22 -31.39 9.81 9.33
N LYS A 23 -31.86 8.57 9.18
CA LYS A 23 -31.10 7.46 8.60
C LYS A 23 -31.73 7.00 7.30
N ALA A 24 -31.14 7.45 6.19
CA ALA A 24 -31.52 7.02 4.85
C ALA A 24 -31.07 5.57 4.61
N TRP A 25 -32.04 4.67 4.36
CA TRP A 25 -31.78 3.28 3.99
C TRP A 25 -31.98 3.09 2.49
N TYR A 26 -30.93 2.63 1.79
CA TYR A 26 -30.96 2.38 0.34
C TYR A 26 -31.17 0.88 0.07
N THR A 27 -32.38 0.49 -0.35
CA THR A 27 -32.74 -0.90 -0.72
C THR A 27 -32.34 -1.29 -2.14
N ARG A 28 -31.97 -0.31 -2.96
CA ARG A 28 -31.22 -0.48 -4.21
C ARG A 28 -30.04 0.49 -4.13
N GLY A 29 -28.85 0.05 -4.54
CA GLY A 29 -27.57 0.70 -4.25
C GLY A 29 -27.53 2.22 -4.43
N CYS A 30 -26.54 2.87 -3.79
CA CYS A 30 -26.39 4.33 -3.68
C CYS A 30 -26.87 5.10 -4.93
N PRO A 31 -27.74 6.12 -4.79
CA PRO A 31 -28.26 6.93 -5.88
C PRO A 31 -27.23 7.97 -6.40
N SER A 32 -25.92 7.74 -6.21
CA SER A 32 -24.89 8.65 -6.67
C SER A 32 -24.43 8.26 -8.07
N SER A 33 -24.60 9.17 -9.03
CA SER A 33 -24.16 8.98 -10.42
C SER A 33 -22.65 8.77 -10.55
N PHE A 34 -21.87 9.05 -9.50
CA PHE A 34 -20.41 8.94 -9.45
C PHE A 34 -19.88 7.73 -8.65
N GLY A 35 -20.75 6.87 -8.10
CA GLY A 35 -20.31 5.70 -7.32
C GLY A 35 -19.44 4.71 -8.11
N TRP A 36 -19.66 4.60 -9.41
CA TRP A 36 -18.85 3.77 -10.31
C TRP A 36 -17.40 4.25 -10.41
N LEU A 37 -17.14 5.56 -10.26
CA LEU A 37 -15.80 6.12 -10.28
C LEU A 37 -14.97 5.63 -9.09
N ALA A 38 -15.58 5.55 -7.90
CA ALA A 38 -14.93 4.99 -6.72
C ALA A 38 -14.62 3.48 -6.90
N LEU A 39 -15.51 2.73 -7.54
CA LEU A 39 -15.29 1.31 -7.85
C LEU A 39 -14.14 1.11 -8.84
N VAL A 40 -14.10 1.90 -9.92
CA VAL A 40 -13.02 1.85 -10.92
C VAL A 40 -11.69 2.25 -10.27
N GLY A 41 -11.68 3.33 -9.47
CA GLY A 41 -10.50 3.79 -8.76
C GLY A 41 -9.94 2.73 -7.80
N LEU A 42 -10.80 2.11 -6.99
CA LEU A 42 -10.40 1.03 -6.09
C LEU A 42 -9.89 -0.19 -6.86
N SER A 43 -10.53 -0.54 -7.98
CA SER A 43 -10.11 -1.67 -8.81
C SER A 43 -8.72 -1.44 -9.41
N LEU A 44 -8.47 -0.25 -9.97
CA LEU A 44 -7.15 0.12 -10.47
C LEU A 44 -6.11 0.11 -9.35
N TYR A 45 -6.42 0.67 -8.18
CA TYR A 45 -5.54 0.62 -7.03
C TYR A 45 -5.12 -0.81 -6.68
N ILE A 46 -6.07 -1.74 -6.58
CA ILE A 46 -5.78 -3.15 -6.26
C ILE A 46 -4.92 -3.80 -7.35
N LEU A 47 -5.22 -3.56 -8.62
CA LEU A 47 -4.48 -4.12 -9.76
C LEU A 47 -3.00 -3.70 -9.76
N PHE A 48 -2.71 -2.43 -9.44
CA PHE A 48 -1.32 -1.96 -9.36
C PHE A 48 -0.65 -2.32 -8.03
N PHE A 49 -1.39 -2.30 -6.92
CA PHE A 49 -0.85 -2.59 -5.59
C PHE A 49 -0.45 -4.06 -5.45
N SER A 50 -1.25 -4.99 -5.98
CA SER A 50 -1.07 -6.43 -5.79
C SER A 50 0.31 -6.97 -6.24
N PRO A 51 0.77 -6.74 -7.49
CA PRO A 51 2.10 -7.20 -7.92
C PRO A 51 3.25 -6.27 -7.48
N GLY A 52 2.94 -5.02 -7.12
CA GLY A 52 3.92 -4.04 -6.68
C GLY A 52 4.17 -4.12 -5.18
N MET A 53 3.54 -3.23 -4.43
CA MET A 53 3.73 -3.07 -2.98
C MET A 53 3.30 -4.30 -2.16
N GLY A 54 2.43 -5.17 -2.70
CA GLY A 54 1.97 -6.37 -2.02
C GLY A 54 3.06 -7.44 -1.89
N THR A 55 3.87 -7.64 -2.94
CA THR A 55 4.87 -8.74 -2.99
C THR A 55 6.31 -8.24 -2.97
N VAL A 56 6.62 -7.12 -3.61
CA VAL A 56 8.01 -6.65 -3.80
C VAL A 56 8.75 -6.43 -2.48
N PRO A 57 8.20 -5.73 -1.45
CA PRO A 57 8.93 -5.49 -0.22
C PRO A 57 9.31 -6.77 0.54
N TRP A 58 8.45 -7.79 0.48
CA TRP A 58 8.71 -9.09 1.11
C TRP A 58 9.82 -9.85 0.38
N ILE A 59 9.84 -9.78 -0.95
CA ILE A 59 10.90 -10.39 -1.77
C ILE A 59 12.23 -9.67 -1.53
N VAL A 60 12.27 -8.34 -1.61
CA VAL A 60 13.51 -7.57 -1.39
C VAL A 60 14.07 -7.81 0.01
N ASN A 61 13.22 -7.86 1.04
CA ASN A 61 13.67 -8.24 2.39
C ASN A 61 14.33 -9.62 2.42
N SER A 62 13.88 -10.58 1.62
CA SER A 62 14.50 -11.90 1.55
C SER A 62 15.83 -11.92 0.77
N GLU A 63 16.02 -11.01 -0.19
CA GLU A 63 17.21 -10.90 -1.04
C GLU A 63 18.34 -10.07 -0.39
N ILE A 64 17.99 -9.03 0.38
CA ILE A 64 18.95 -8.06 0.92
C ILE A 64 19.62 -8.56 2.21
N TYR A 65 18.97 -9.46 2.95
CA TYR A 65 19.47 -9.90 4.26
C TYR A 65 20.46 -11.07 4.15
N PRO A 66 21.61 -10.99 4.83
CA PRO A 66 22.60 -12.06 4.87
C PRO A 66 21.98 -13.30 5.52
N LEU A 67 22.34 -14.50 5.03
CA LEU A 67 21.74 -15.78 5.43
C LEU A 67 21.70 -15.99 6.96
N ARG A 68 22.72 -15.50 7.67
CA ARG A 68 22.87 -15.65 9.12
C ARG A 68 21.88 -14.81 9.93
N PHE A 69 21.44 -13.66 9.43
CA PHE A 69 20.59 -12.71 10.16
C PHE A 69 19.19 -12.52 9.56
N ARG A 70 18.90 -13.18 8.43
CA ARG A 70 17.62 -13.09 7.71
C ARG A 70 16.40 -13.26 8.59
N GLY A 71 16.43 -14.20 9.54
CA GLY A 71 15.31 -14.44 10.46
C GLY A 71 15.04 -13.25 11.41
N ILE A 72 16.09 -12.66 11.99
CA ILE A 72 15.97 -11.53 12.92
C ILE A 72 15.59 -10.26 12.16
N CYS A 73 16.29 -9.96 11.06
CA CYS A 73 16.01 -8.77 10.24
C CYS A 73 14.59 -8.84 9.63
N GLY A 74 14.18 -10.01 9.13
CA GLY A 74 12.82 -10.24 8.63
C GLY A 74 11.76 -10.08 9.71
N GLY A 75 12.00 -10.57 10.93
CA GLY A 75 11.09 -10.40 12.07
C GLY A 75 10.93 -8.92 12.49
N ILE A 76 12.03 -8.16 12.54
CA ILE A 76 12.00 -6.72 12.83
C ILE A 76 11.21 -5.97 11.75
N ALA A 77 11.49 -6.26 10.48
CA ALA A 77 10.79 -5.65 9.35
C ALA A 77 9.28 -5.95 9.37
N ALA A 78 8.90 -7.20 9.63
CA ALA A 78 7.50 -7.59 9.77
C ALA A 78 6.83 -6.87 10.94
N THR A 79 7.49 -6.78 12.09
CA THR A 79 6.95 -6.10 13.28
C THR A 79 6.74 -4.61 13.01
N ALA A 80 7.69 -3.95 12.36
CA ALA A 80 7.56 -2.54 11.97
C ALA A 80 6.40 -2.33 10.98
N ASN A 81 6.19 -3.25 10.04
CA ASN A 81 5.04 -3.23 9.13
C ASN A 81 3.71 -3.33 9.91
N TRP A 82 3.58 -4.30 10.80
CA TRP A 82 2.37 -4.48 11.61
C TRP A 82 2.08 -3.29 12.54
N ILE A 83 3.11 -2.70 13.15
CA ILE A 83 2.97 -1.48 13.96
C ILE A 83 2.48 -0.32 13.09
N SER A 84 3.08 -0.13 11.92
CA SER A 84 2.68 0.93 10.99
C SER A 84 1.23 0.76 10.53
N ASN A 85 0.81 -0.48 10.25
CA ASN A 85 -0.57 -0.81 9.91
C ASN A 85 -1.53 -0.45 11.05
N LEU A 86 -1.19 -0.78 12.30
CA LEU A 86 -1.99 -0.43 13.47
C LEU A 86 -2.13 1.09 13.64
N ILE A 87 -1.04 1.83 13.45
CA ILE A 87 -1.05 3.29 13.47
C ILE A 87 -2.02 3.80 12.40
N VAL A 88 -1.85 3.41 11.14
CA VAL A 88 -2.73 3.86 10.06
C VAL A 88 -4.20 3.54 10.34
N ALA A 89 -4.51 2.33 10.83
CA ALA A 89 -5.87 1.93 11.17
C ALA A 89 -6.51 2.80 12.26
N GLN A 90 -5.76 3.16 13.30
CA GLN A 90 -6.25 4.04 14.38
C GLN A 90 -6.45 5.49 13.88
N PHE A 91 -5.46 6.02 13.16
CA PHE A 91 -5.49 7.40 12.69
C PHE A 91 -6.53 7.61 11.58
N PHE A 92 -6.79 6.61 10.74
CA PHE A 92 -7.72 6.72 9.62
C PHE A 92 -9.11 7.17 10.06
N LEU A 93 -9.70 6.51 11.06
CA LEU A 93 -11.02 6.84 11.59
C LEU A 93 -11.07 8.27 12.15
N SER A 94 -10.12 8.62 13.00
CA SER A 94 -10.02 9.97 13.59
C SER A 94 -9.83 11.06 12.53
N LEU A 95 -9.04 10.81 11.47
CA LEU A 95 -8.89 11.76 10.36
C LEU A 95 -10.21 11.88 9.58
N THR A 96 -10.88 10.77 9.27
CA THR A 96 -12.14 10.84 8.51
C THR A 96 -13.24 11.61 9.25
N GLU A 97 -13.28 11.56 10.58
CA GLU A 97 -14.24 12.31 11.40
C GLU A 97 -13.92 13.81 11.47
N THR A 98 -12.65 14.19 11.42
CA THR A 98 -12.21 15.60 11.61
C THR A 98 -12.17 16.40 10.31
N ILE A 99 -11.60 15.83 9.24
CA ILE A 99 -11.37 16.53 7.96
C ILE A 99 -12.25 16.02 6.82
N GLY A 100 -13.02 14.95 7.05
CA GLY A 100 -13.90 14.35 6.07
C GLY A 100 -13.18 13.37 5.12
N THR A 101 -13.94 12.40 4.62
CA THR A 101 -13.43 11.26 3.82
C THR A 101 -12.62 11.69 2.60
N SER A 102 -13.09 12.69 1.84
CA SER A 102 -12.43 13.12 0.59
C SER A 102 -11.01 13.64 0.81
N TRP A 103 -10.80 14.46 1.86
CA TRP A 103 -9.49 15.01 2.19
C TRP A 103 -8.55 13.96 2.77
N THR A 104 -9.08 13.03 3.57
CA THR A 104 -8.31 11.91 4.11
C THR A 104 -7.73 11.05 2.98
N PHE A 105 -8.53 10.68 1.98
CA PHE A 105 -8.04 9.90 0.83
C PHE A 105 -7.00 10.66 0.00
N LEU A 106 -7.16 11.97 -0.20
CA LEU A 106 -6.16 12.79 -0.90
C LEU A 106 -4.82 12.82 -0.16
N LEU A 107 -4.84 13.00 1.17
CA LEU A 107 -3.61 12.98 1.98
C LEU A 107 -2.87 11.65 1.88
N PHE A 108 -3.58 10.53 2.04
CA PHE A 108 -2.98 9.20 1.88
C PHE A 108 -2.48 8.96 0.44
N GLY A 109 -3.18 9.49 -0.56
CA GLY A 109 -2.73 9.48 -1.96
C GLY A 109 -1.40 10.21 -2.16
N VAL A 110 -1.28 11.43 -1.65
CA VAL A 110 -0.03 12.22 -1.73
C VAL A 110 1.12 11.51 -1.01
N ILE A 111 0.88 11.02 0.21
CA ILE A 111 1.88 10.27 0.98
C ILE A 111 2.34 9.03 0.20
N SER A 112 1.41 8.33 -0.46
CA SER A 112 1.72 7.14 -1.27
C SER A 112 2.61 7.48 -2.47
N VAL A 113 2.38 8.61 -3.15
CA VAL A 113 3.24 9.06 -4.26
C VAL A 113 4.63 9.44 -3.77
N VAL A 114 4.73 10.16 -2.64
CA VAL A 114 6.03 10.50 -2.03
C VAL A 114 6.80 9.23 -1.63
N ALA A 115 6.10 8.25 -1.02
CA ALA A 115 6.68 6.96 -0.67
C ALA A 115 7.15 6.19 -1.92
N LEU A 116 6.38 6.22 -3.01
CA LEU A 116 6.77 5.60 -4.27
C LEU A 116 8.05 6.23 -4.83
N VAL A 117 8.14 7.56 -4.84
CA VAL A 117 9.35 8.28 -5.29
C VAL A 117 10.55 7.92 -4.40
N PHE A 118 10.34 7.88 -3.08
CA PHE A 118 11.39 7.47 -2.15
C PHE A 118 11.87 6.04 -2.44
N VAL A 119 10.96 5.09 -2.68
CA VAL A 119 11.34 3.71 -3.03
C VAL A 119 12.13 3.68 -4.33
N LEU A 120 11.69 4.40 -5.37
CA LEU A 120 12.39 4.44 -6.66
C LEU A 120 13.80 5.05 -6.56
N VAL A 121 14.05 5.97 -5.63
CA VAL A 121 15.34 6.64 -5.46
C VAL A 121 16.25 5.88 -4.48
N CYS A 122 15.71 5.38 -3.38
CA CYS A 122 16.48 4.81 -2.27
C CYS A 122 16.63 3.29 -2.32
N VAL A 123 15.76 2.56 -3.02
CA VAL A 123 15.86 1.10 -3.13
C VAL A 123 16.64 0.74 -4.39
N PRO A 124 17.87 0.21 -4.26
CA PRO A 124 18.62 -0.27 -5.42
C PRO A 124 17.97 -1.54 -5.98
N GLU A 125 17.97 -1.69 -7.31
CA GLU A 125 17.56 -2.94 -7.96
C GLU A 125 18.49 -4.09 -7.52
N THR A 126 17.91 -5.10 -6.85
CA THR A 126 18.60 -6.33 -6.41
C THR A 126 18.36 -7.51 -7.37
N LYS A 127 17.57 -7.31 -8.43
CA LYS A 127 17.12 -8.39 -9.33
C LYS A 127 18.29 -9.09 -10.03
N GLY A 128 18.41 -10.39 -9.78
CA GLY A 128 19.29 -11.29 -10.53
C GLY A 128 20.77 -11.27 -10.11
N LEU A 129 21.12 -10.58 -9.01
CA LEU A 129 22.46 -10.65 -8.45
C LEU A 129 22.62 -11.80 -7.45
N PRO A 130 23.77 -12.50 -7.43
CA PRO A 130 24.07 -13.47 -6.38
C PRO A 130 24.18 -12.76 -5.03
N ILE A 131 23.76 -13.44 -3.96
CA ILE A 131 23.67 -12.90 -2.59
C ILE A 131 25.02 -12.32 -2.12
N GLU A 132 26.12 -12.94 -2.53
CA GLU A 132 27.49 -12.52 -2.21
C GLU A 132 27.85 -11.16 -2.85
N GLU A 133 27.33 -10.88 -4.04
CA GLU A 133 27.53 -9.60 -4.72
C GLU A 133 26.59 -8.53 -4.15
N VAL A 134 25.39 -8.91 -3.69
CA VAL A 134 24.49 -8.03 -2.93
C VAL A 134 25.13 -7.59 -1.60
N GLU A 135 25.76 -8.52 -0.87
CA GLU A 135 26.49 -8.20 0.37
C GLU A 135 27.65 -7.23 0.10
N LYS A 136 28.47 -7.48 -0.92
CA LYS A 136 29.57 -6.60 -1.31
C LYS A 136 29.10 -5.23 -1.81
N MET A 137 27.97 -5.18 -2.52
CA MET A 137 27.33 -3.94 -2.93
C MET A 137 26.79 -3.15 -1.74
N LEU A 138 26.24 -3.79 -0.71
CA LEU A 138 25.73 -3.11 0.49
C LEU A 138 26.88 -2.60 1.37
N GLU A 139 27.96 -3.37 1.53
CA GLU A 139 29.18 -2.93 2.23
C GLU A 139 29.82 -1.71 1.56
N GLY A 140 29.87 -1.69 0.22
CA GLY A 140 30.38 -0.54 -0.54
C GLY A 140 29.40 0.65 -0.62
N ARG A 141 28.08 0.41 -0.54
CA ARG A 141 27.04 1.44 -0.70
C ARG A 141 26.58 2.13 0.59
N ALA A 142 27.02 1.69 1.77
CA ALA A 142 26.78 2.45 3.00
C ALA A 142 27.36 3.89 2.95
N LEU A 143 28.26 4.19 1.99
CA LEU A 143 28.89 5.50 1.82
C LEU A 143 28.62 6.21 0.47
N GLN A 144 27.91 5.63 -0.50
CA GLN A 144 27.74 6.24 -1.83
C GLN A 144 26.32 6.06 -2.36
N LEU A 145 25.46 7.04 -2.07
CA LEU A 145 24.20 7.32 -2.77
C LEU A 145 24.49 7.79 -4.22
N LYS A 146 25.21 7.00 -5.01
CA LYS A 146 25.51 7.34 -6.40
C LYS A 146 24.47 6.73 -7.32
N PHE A 147 23.47 7.57 -7.55
CA PHE A 147 22.34 7.45 -8.47
C PHE A 147 22.79 7.08 -9.89
N TRP A 148 22.19 6.03 -10.46
CA TRP A 148 22.15 5.74 -11.91
C TRP A 148 23.49 5.89 -12.66
N GLU A 149 24.49 5.05 -12.39
CA GLU A 149 25.58 4.87 -13.36
C GLU A 149 25.23 3.64 -14.20
N ARG A 150 24.65 3.91 -15.38
CA ARG A 150 24.45 2.95 -16.46
C ARG A 150 25.78 2.21 -16.67
N SER A 151 25.79 0.90 -16.41
CA SER A 151 26.89 0.03 -16.81
C SER A 151 26.96 0.03 -18.34
N ASP A 152 27.71 0.98 -18.90
CA ASP A 152 28.33 0.78 -20.21
C ASP A 152 29.36 -0.33 -20.01
N THR A 153 28.97 -1.53 -20.41
CA THR A 153 29.82 -2.71 -20.42
C THR A 153 31.07 -2.39 -21.23
N PRO A 154 32.29 -2.60 -20.71
CA PRO A 154 33.49 -2.41 -21.50
C PRO A 154 33.46 -3.42 -22.64
N LYS A 155 33.55 -2.94 -23.88
CA LYS A 155 33.77 -3.78 -25.05
C LYS A 155 35.05 -4.57 -24.80
N HIS A 156 34.88 -5.86 -24.56
CA HIS A 156 35.96 -6.83 -24.56
C HIS A 156 36.56 -6.84 -25.97
N ASN A 157 37.65 -6.09 -26.17
CA ASN A 157 38.47 -6.19 -27.35
C ASN A 157 39.15 -7.56 -27.32
N LEU A 158 38.57 -8.51 -28.06
CA LEU A 158 39.33 -9.59 -28.67
C LEU A 158 40.44 -8.93 -29.50
N GLN A 159 41.68 -8.99 -29.01
CA GLN A 159 42.87 -8.87 -29.84
C GLN A 159 43.48 -10.27 -29.88
N ILE A 160 43.45 -10.84 -31.09
CA ILE A 160 44.31 -11.91 -31.57
C ILE A 160 45.65 -11.27 -31.91
#